data_AF-A0A357IGR0-F1
#
_entry.id   AF-A0A357IGR0-F1
#
_cell.length_a   1.000
_cell.length_b   1.000
_cell.length_c   1.000
_cell.angle_alpha   90.00
_cell.angle_beta   90.00
_cell.angle_gamma   90.00
#
_symmetry.space_group_name_H-M   'P 1'
#
loop_
_entity.id
_entity.type
_entity.pdbx_description
1 polymer ?
#
loop_
_entity_poly.entity_id
_entity_poly.type
_entity_poly.pdbx_seq_one_letter_code
_entity_poly.pdbx_strand_id
1 'polypeptide(L)'
;MHMQLRLDPATIMASDAVPDQYEKPQGFRIQIEASSREHFDRLFAALAADARVGDMAPAETFWAERFALFTDAFGTPWMLNYDRPKAEP
;
A
#
# COMPACT_ATOMS: atom_id res chain seq x y z
N MET A 1 19.50 -13.57 2.38
CA MET A 1 18.44 -14.60 2.21
C MET A 1 17.45 -14.14 1.13
N HIS A 2 16.62 -15.04 0.60
CA HIS A 2 15.61 -14.71 -0.43
C HIS A 2 14.20 -15.01 0.11
N MET A 3 13.30 -14.04 0.03
CA MET A 3 11.86 -14.20 0.31
C MET A 3 11.08 -14.18 -1.00
N GLN A 4 10.06 -15.01 -1.10
CA GLN A 4 9.04 -14.93 -2.14
C GLN A 4 7.66 -14.86 -1.48
N LEU A 5 6.87 -13.85 -1.83
CA LEU A 5 5.48 -13.69 -1.43
C LEU A 5 4.58 -13.74 -2.67
N ARG A 6 3.53 -14.55 -2.62
CA ARG A 6 2.52 -14.64 -3.68
C ARG A 6 1.27 -13.89 -3.23
N LEU A 7 0.85 -12.92 -4.05
CA LEU A 7 -0.35 -12.09 -3.85
C LEU A 7 -1.08 -12.10 -5.18
N ASP A 8 -1.93 -13.10 -5.46
CA ASP A 8 -2.44 -13.29 -6.83
C ASP A 8 -3.11 -12.00 -7.38
N PRO A 9 -2.75 -11.56 -8.61
CA PRO A 9 -1.88 -12.22 -9.60
C PRO A 9 -0.38 -11.89 -9.49
N ALA A 10 0.05 -11.10 -8.51
CA ALA A 10 1.41 -10.64 -8.32
C ALA A 10 2.30 -11.63 -7.53
N THR A 11 3.60 -11.59 -7.80
CA THR A 11 4.63 -12.22 -6.97
C THR A 11 5.66 -11.16 -6.60
N ILE A 12 5.93 -11.01 -5.30
CA ILE A 12 6.96 -10.13 -4.77
C ILE A 12 8.15 -11.00 -4.37
N MET A 13 9.32 -10.69 -4.92
CA MET A 13 10.59 -11.28 -4.51
C MET A 13 11.39 -10.23 -3.75
N ALA A 14 11.97 -10.61 -2.62
CA ALA A 14 12.78 -9.72 -1.80
C ALA A 14 14.07 -10.39 -1.34
N SER A 15 15.09 -9.59 -1.10
CA SER A 15 16.37 -10.01 -0.54
C SER A 15 16.84 -8.97 0.45
N ASP A 16 17.67 -9.38 1.41
CA ASP A 16 18.33 -8.46 2.31
C ASP A 16 19.24 -7.52 1.50
N ALA A 17 19.20 -6.23 1.83
CA ALA A 17 20.24 -5.29 1.42
C ALA A 17 21.41 -5.39 2.41
N VAL A 18 22.65 -5.35 1.91
CA VAL A 18 23.80 -5.15 2.82
C VAL A 18 23.72 -3.74 3.41
N PRO A 19 24.17 -3.52 4.66
CA PRO A 19 23.88 -2.30 5.43
C PRO A 19 24.17 -0.98 4.69
N ASP A 20 25.25 -0.94 3.92
CA ASP A 20 25.70 0.28 3.21
C ASP A 20 25.14 0.41 1.78
N GLN A 21 24.23 -0.49 1.38
CA GLN A 21 23.63 -0.51 0.03
C GLN A 21 22.10 -0.39 0.06
N TYR A 22 21.49 -0.23 1.24
CA TYR A 22 20.06 0.05 1.29
C TYR A 22 19.78 1.48 0.84
N GLU A 23 19.02 1.61 -0.24
CA GLU A 23 18.44 2.88 -0.67
C GLU A 23 16.92 2.84 -0.45
N LYS A 24 16.37 3.95 0.03
CA LYS A 24 14.91 4.07 0.17
C LYS A 24 14.25 3.96 -1.21
N PRO A 25 13.16 3.19 -1.35
CA PRO A 25 12.38 3.15 -2.58
C PRO A 25 11.96 4.56 -3.02
N GLN A 26 12.19 4.89 -4.30
CA GLN A 26 11.83 6.19 -4.88
C GLN A 26 11.38 6.04 -6.34
N GLY A 27 10.58 7.01 -6.82
CA GLY A 27 10.11 7.05 -8.21
C GLY A 27 8.89 6.17 -8.53
N PHE A 28 8.32 5.46 -7.55
CA PHE A 28 7.12 4.65 -7.70
C PHE A 28 6.25 4.66 -6.44
N ARG A 29 5.04 4.09 -6.54
CA ARG A 29 4.21 3.66 -5.41
C ARG A 29 3.67 2.27 -5.68
N ILE A 30 3.55 1.44 -4.65
CA ILE A 30 2.84 0.17 -4.76
C ILE A 30 1.35 0.44 -4.53
N GLN A 31 0.53 0.10 -5.52
CA GLN A 31 -0.91 0.23 -5.45
C GLN A 31 -1.57 -1.09 -5.03
N ILE A 32 -2.52 -1.01 -4.11
CA ILE A 32 -3.40 -2.14 -3.76
C ILE A 32 -4.86 -1.67 -3.90
N GLU A 33 -5.66 -2.46 -4.60
CA GLU A 33 -7.11 -2.31 -4.66
C GLU A 33 -7.75 -3.18 -3.57
N ALA A 34 -8.45 -2.54 -2.63
CA ALA A 34 -9.19 -3.24 -1.61
C ALA A 34 -10.51 -3.79 -2.17
N SER A 35 -10.93 -4.94 -1.68
CA SER A 35 -12.21 -5.57 -2.11
C SER A 35 -13.42 -5.12 -1.30
N SER A 36 -13.20 -4.45 -0.17
CA SER A 36 -14.25 -3.84 0.67
C SER A 36 -13.65 -2.74 1.54
N ARG A 37 -14.52 -1.93 2.16
CA ARG A 37 -14.12 -0.91 3.13
C ARG A 37 -13.40 -1.49 4.35
N GLU A 38 -13.82 -2.65 4.83
CA GLU A 38 -13.17 -3.37 5.94
C GLU A 38 -11.82 -3.94 5.51
N HIS A 39 -11.71 -4.43 4.28
CA HIS A 39 -10.43 -4.88 3.73
C HIS A 39 -9.45 -3.71 3.64
N PHE A 40 -9.90 -2.54 3.17
CA PHE A 40 -9.13 -1.30 3.16
C PHE A 40 -8.62 -0.95 4.56
N ASP A 41 -9.49 -0.93 5.57
CA ASP A 41 -9.11 -0.59 6.95
C ASP A 41 -8.05 -1.53 7.52
N ARG A 42 -8.21 -2.84 7.30
CA ARG A 42 -7.24 -3.84 7.75
C ARG A 42 -5.88 -3.64 7.09
N LEU A 43 -5.85 -3.41 5.78
CA LEU A 43 -4.61 -3.15 5.04
C LEU A 43 -3.93 -1.87 5.53
N PHE A 44 -4.70 -0.78 5.65
CA PHE A 44 -4.16 0.50 6.12
C PHE A 44 -3.58 0.37 7.54
N ALA A 45 -4.32 -0.22 8.47
CA ALA A 45 -3.84 -0.40 9.84
C ALA A 45 -2.56 -1.24 9.92
N ALA A 46 -2.43 -2.28 9.09
CA ALA A 46 -1.25 -3.14 9.06
C ALA A 46 -0.04 -2.46 8.40
N LEU A 47 -0.23 -1.78 7.27
CA LEU A 47 0.86 -1.20 6.48
C LEU A 47 1.30 0.18 6.98
N ALA A 48 0.38 0.95 7.58
CA ALA A 48 0.68 2.26 8.14
C ALA A 48 1.14 2.19 9.60
N ALA A 49 1.26 0.99 10.18
CA ALA A 49 1.85 0.81 11.51
C ALA A 49 3.29 1.37 11.50
N ASP A 50 3.57 2.28 12.44
CA ASP A 50 4.84 2.99 12.55
C ASP A 50 5.25 3.76 11.27
N ALA A 51 4.29 4.06 10.39
CA ALA A 51 4.51 4.91 9.24
C ALA A 51 4.99 6.28 9.70
N ARG A 52 6.11 6.73 9.13
CA ARG A 52 6.76 7.97 9.54
C ARG A 52 6.00 9.20 9.02
N VAL A 53 5.28 9.06 7.91
CA VAL A 53 4.55 10.13 7.21
C VAL A 53 3.38 9.52 6.42
N GLY A 54 2.16 9.99 6.70
CA GLY A 54 1.01 9.80 5.80
C GLY A 54 0.88 11.02 4.91
N ASP A 55 1.12 10.87 3.60
CA ASP A 55 0.87 11.93 2.61
C ASP A 55 -0.64 12.28 2.58
N MET A 56 -1.49 11.30 2.86
CA MET A 56 -2.94 11.45 2.95
C MET A 56 -3.54 10.34 3.82
N ALA A 57 -4.20 10.73 4.92
CA ALA A 57 -5.01 9.82 5.73
C ALA A 57 -6.23 9.30 4.95
N PRO A 58 -6.79 8.13 5.29
CA PRO A 58 -7.95 7.56 4.61
C PRO A 58 -9.13 8.54 4.51
N ALA A 59 -9.49 8.90 3.28
CA ALA A 59 -10.61 9.79 3.00
C ALA A 59 -11.30 9.43 1.68
N GLU A 60 -12.51 9.93 1.47
CA GLU A 60 -13.23 9.81 0.20
C GLU A 60 -12.62 10.78 -0.84
N THR A 61 -12.59 10.35 -2.11
CA THR A 61 -12.20 11.20 -3.25
C THR A 61 -13.29 11.20 -4.31
N PHE A 62 -13.12 11.99 -5.37
CA PHE A 62 -14.13 12.01 -6.44
C PHE A 62 -14.20 10.67 -7.19
N TRP A 63 -13.12 9.87 -7.22
CA TRP A 63 -13.04 8.59 -7.93
C TRP A 63 -13.19 7.37 -7.03
N ALA A 64 -12.85 7.47 -5.74
CA ALA A 64 -12.85 6.33 -4.82
C ALA A 64 -13.71 6.62 -3.59
N GLU A 65 -14.40 5.59 -3.09
CA GLU A 65 -15.07 5.67 -1.80
C GLU A 65 -14.04 5.83 -0.68
N ARG A 66 -12.85 5.24 -0.83
CA ARG A 66 -11.77 5.39 0.12
C ARG A 66 -10.40 5.33 -0.50
N PHE A 67 -9.54 6.28 -0.11
CA PHE A 67 -8.20 6.43 -0.65
C PHE A 67 -7.21 6.88 0.42
N ALA A 68 -5.97 6.38 0.36
CA ALA A 68 -4.88 6.80 1.23
C ALA A 68 -3.53 6.74 0.52
N LEU A 69 -2.63 7.64 0.93
CA LEU A 69 -1.23 7.69 0.52
C LEU A 69 -0.36 7.75 1.76
N PHE A 70 0.60 6.86 1.87
CA PHE A 70 1.47 6.80 3.05
C PHE A 70 2.78 6.10 2.72
N THR A 71 3.77 6.33 3.57
CA THR A 71 5.05 5.62 3.51
C THR A 71 5.21 4.80 4.79
N ASP A 72 5.40 3.48 4.66
CA ASP A 72 5.53 2.58 5.80
C ASP A 72 6.83 2.82 6.60
N ALA A 73 6.99 2.09 7.71
CA ALA A 73 8.16 2.19 8.57
C ALA A 73 9.50 1.86 7.87
N PHE A 74 9.44 1.12 6.75
CA PHE A 74 10.57 0.70 5.93
C PHE A 74 10.83 1.63 4.75
N GLY A 75 10.05 2.71 4.57
CA GLY A 75 10.25 3.65 3.48
C GLY A 75 9.56 3.27 2.18
N THR A 76 8.72 2.22 2.16
CA THR A 76 7.96 1.84 0.96
C THR A 76 6.78 2.79 0.78
N PRO A 77 6.64 3.45 -0.38
CA PRO A 77 5.52 4.35 -0.63
C PRO A 77 4.32 3.57 -1.18
N TRP A 78 3.18 3.72 -0.51
CA TRP A 78 1.94 2.98 -0.77
C TRP A 78 0.82 3.88 -1.30
N MET A 79 -0.05 3.29 -2.11
CA MET A 79 -1.32 3.85 -2.55
C MET A 79 -2.42 2.82 -2.35
N LEU A 80 -3.34 3.10 -1.43
CA LEU A 80 -4.45 2.20 -1.14
C LEU A 80 -5.74 2.81 -1.70
N ASN A 81 -6.48 2.03 -2.48
CA ASN A 81 -7.71 2.45 -3.14
C ASN A 81 -8.84 1.46 -2.85
N TYR A 82 -10.04 1.99 -2.64
CA TYR A 82 -11.29 1.24 -2.67
C TYR A 82 -12.26 2.02 -3.55
N ASP A 83 -12.47 1.52 -4.77
CA ASP A 83 -13.39 2.12 -5.72
C ASP A 83 -14.82 2.20 -5.17
N ARG A 84 -15.53 3.25 -5.58
CA ARG A 84 -16.97 3.33 -5.32
C ARG A 84 -17.65 2.21 -6.10
N PRO A 85 -18.48 1.36 -5.46
CA PRO A 85 -19.29 0.38 -6.18
C PRO A 85 -20.07 1.09 -7.28
N LYS A 86 -19.89 0.67 -8.54
CA LYS A 86 -20.75 1.17 -9.61
C LYS A 86 -22.17 0.77 -9.24
N ALA A 87 -23.07 1.74 -9.09
CA ALA A 87 -24.49 1.45 -9.01
C ALA A 87 -24.83 0.60 -10.25
N GLU A 88 -25.36 -0.61 -10.05
CA GLU A 88 -25.90 -1.39 -11.15
C GLU A 88 -27.01 -0.57 -11.83
N PRO A 89 -27.04 -0.54 -13.18
CA PRO A 89 -28.04 0.21 -13.93
C PRO A 89 -29.47 -0.30 -13.70
#